data_AF-A0A7C5YIG5-F1
#
_entry.id   AF-A0A7C5YIG5-F1
#
_cell.length_a   1.000
_cell.length_b   1.000
_cell.length_c   1.000
_cell.angle_alpha   90.00
_cell.angle_beta   90.00
_cell.angle_gamma   90.00
#
_symmetry.space_group_name_H-M   'P 1'
#
loop_
_entity.id
_entity.type
_entity.pdbx_description
1 polymer ?
#
loop_
_entity_poly.entity_id
_entity_poly.type
_entity_poly.pdbx_seq_one_letter_code
_entity_poly.pdbx_strand_id
1 'polypeptide(L)'
;MAKYIGVFATACLTRRQLQELIERLSQQGEVRCEKAYAGLIDGVLLCLFQAPNREALNAFFQQHGMVAENLWRIDLESEDGKLVSV
;
A
#
# COMPACT_ATOMS: atom_id res chain seq x y z
N MET A 1 -2.33 -14.66 0.89
CA MET A 1 -2.54 -13.66 -0.20
C MET A 1 -1.20 -13.03 -0.50
N ALA A 2 -0.92 -12.69 -1.75
CA ALA A 2 0.36 -12.07 -2.08
C ALA A 2 0.45 -10.68 -1.44
N LYS A 3 1.64 -10.34 -0.92
CA LYS A 3 1.92 -9.00 -0.39
C LYS A 3 2.53 -8.12 -1.49
N TYR A 4 2.17 -6.85 -1.46
CA TYR A 4 2.67 -5.86 -2.39
C TYR A 4 3.06 -4.59 -1.66
N ILE A 5 4.18 -3.98 -2.03
CA ILE A 5 4.56 -2.65 -1.57
C ILE A 5 4.31 -1.68 -2.72
N GLY A 6 3.46 -0.69 -2.48
CA GLY A 6 3.22 0.45 -3.37
C GLY A 6 3.79 1.74 -2.78
N VAL A 7 4.39 2.57 -3.62
CA VAL A 7 4.86 3.92 -3.29
C VAL A 7 4.07 4.92 -4.11
N PHE A 8 3.54 5.94 -3.44
CA PHE A 8 2.63 6.94 -4.01
C PHE A 8 3.09 8.34 -3.60
N ALA A 9 3.00 9.29 -4.53
CA ALA A 9 3.06 10.70 -4.18
C ALA A 9 1.79 11.11 -3.41
N THR A 10 1.94 11.86 -2.33
CA THR A 10 0.82 12.37 -1.53
C THR A 10 0.32 13.73 -2.00
N ALA A 11 0.97 14.39 -2.95
CA ALA A 11 0.49 15.65 -3.57
C ALA A 11 -0.08 16.68 -2.56
N CYS A 12 0.64 16.92 -1.46
CA CYS A 12 0.24 17.85 -0.38
C CYS A 12 -0.99 17.42 0.45
N LEU A 13 -1.38 16.14 0.44
CA LEU A 13 -2.42 15.64 1.34
C LEU A 13 -2.09 15.96 2.80
N THR A 14 -3.06 16.55 3.50
CA THR A 14 -2.96 16.80 4.94
C THR A 14 -2.98 15.48 5.70
N ARG A 15 -2.50 15.50 6.96
CA ARG A 15 -2.57 14.33 7.86
C ARG A 15 -3.98 13.75 7.95
N ARG A 16 -5.02 14.60 8.00
CA ARG A 16 -6.42 14.16 8.06
C ARG A 16 -6.84 13.45 6.78
N GLN A 17 -6.53 14.01 5.61
CA GLN A 17 -6.89 13.38 4.34
C GLN A 17 -6.15 12.05 4.15
N LEU A 18 -4.90 11.95 4.61
CA LEU A 18 -4.17 10.68 4.64
C LEU A 18 -4.86 9.67 5.55
N GLN A 19 -5.29 10.07 6.74
CA GLN A 19 -6.04 9.18 7.63
C GLN A 19 -7.33 8.67 6.98
N GLU A 20 -8.14 9.55 6.39
CA GLU A 20 -9.38 9.17 5.68
C GLU A 20 -9.11 8.27 4.46
N LEU A 21 -7.96 8.45 3.79
CA LEU A 21 -7.51 7.54 2.73
C LEU A 21 -7.15 6.17 3.30
N ILE A 22 -6.29 6.10 4.32
CA ILE A 22 -5.86 4.82 4.90
C ILE A 22 -7.03 4.04 5.51
N GLU A 23 -7.95 4.72 6.20
CA GLU A 23 -9.17 4.09 6.73
C GLU A 23 -10.00 3.41 5.63
N ARG A 24 -10.11 4.03 4.45
CA ARG A 24 -10.78 3.42 3.28
C ARG A 24 -9.99 2.25 2.70
N LEU A 25 -8.68 2.41 2.52
CA LEU A 25 -7.83 1.38 1.93
C LEU A 25 -7.68 0.14 2.82
N SER A 26 -7.84 0.29 4.14
CA SER A 26 -7.73 -0.78 5.13
C SER A 26 -9.06 -1.48 5.45
N GLN A 27 -10.17 -1.12 4.78
CA GLN A 27 -11.43 -1.85 4.91
C GLN A 27 -11.26 -3.31 4.47
N GLN A 28 -12.06 -4.20 5.06
CA GLN A 28 -12.00 -5.62 4.68
C GLN A 28 -12.47 -5.82 3.24
N GLY A 29 -11.75 -6.64 2.50
CA GLY A 29 -12.04 -6.93 1.09
C GLY A 29 -10.98 -7.84 0.49
N GLU A 30 -11.11 -8.09 -0.81
CA GLU A 30 -10.17 -8.88 -1.60
C GLU A 30 -8.79 -8.21 -1.70
N VAL A 31 -8.76 -6.87 -1.70
CA VAL A 31 -7.56 -6.04 -1.59
C VAL A 31 -7.67 -5.20 -0.33
N ARG A 32 -6.63 -5.17 0.49
CA ARG A 32 -6.58 -4.35 1.71
C ARG A 32 -5.17 -3.81 1.98
N CYS A 33 -5.09 -2.58 2.47
CA CYS A 33 -3.86 -2.00 3.01
C CYS A 33 -3.66 -2.49 4.45
N GLU A 34 -2.60 -3.27 4.70
CA GLU A 34 -2.25 -3.77 6.03
C GLU A 34 -1.47 -2.75 6.85
N LYS A 35 -0.60 -1.99 6.19
CA LYS A 35 0.26 -1.01 6.85
C LYS A 35 0.62 0.10 5.90
N ALA A 36 0.68 1.33 6.42
CA ALA A 36 1.06 2.50 5.66
C ALA A 36 2.07 3.35 6.44
N TYR A 37 2.96 4.01 5.71
CA TYR A 37 3.97 4.93 6.22
C TYR A 37 3.96 6.18 5.36
N ALA A 38 3.84 7.35 5.98
CA ALA A 38 3.80 8.62 5.28
C ALA A 38 4.98 9.50 5.68
N GLY A 39 5.79 9.91 4.70
CA GLY A 39 6.77 10.98 4.83
C GLY A 39 6.12 12.29 4.43
N LEU A 40 5.63 13.08 5.40
CA LEU A 40 4.90 14.33 5.11
C LEU A 40 5.79 15.42 4.50
N ILE A 41 7.08 15.42 4.83
CA ILE A 41 8.06 16.39 4.29
C ILE A 41 8.38 16.03 2.83
N ASP A 42 8.62 14.74 2.57
CA ASP A 42 8.98 14.25 1.23
C ASP A 42 7.77 14.07 0.30
N GLY A 43 6.55 14.12 0.85
CA GLY A 43 5.32 13.93 0.09
C GLY A 43 5.15 12.49 -0.41
N VAL A 44 5.60 11.50 0.36
CA VAL A 44 5.59 10.08 -0.02
C VAL A 44 4.67 9.27 0.91
N LEU A 45 3.93 8.34 0.33
CA LEU A 45 3.16 7.31 1.02
C LEU A 45 3.62 5.93 0.55
N LEU A 46 4.06 5.11 1.48
CA LEU A 46 4.39 3.70 1.26
C LEU A 46 3.31 2.84 1.92
N CYS A 47 2.70 1.94 1.15
CA CYS A 47 1.65 1.05 1.63
C CYS A 47 1.99 -0.40 1.35
N LEU A 48 1.78 -1.26 2.35
CA LEU A 48 1.80 -2.70 2.25
C LEU A 48 0.37 -3.19 2.03
N PHE A 49 0.11 -3.79 0.87
CA PHE A 49 -1.19 -4.35 0.51
C PHE A 49 -1.14 -5.87 0.53
N GLN A 50 -2.28 -6.47 0.85
CA GLN A 50 -2.60 -7.84 0.47
C GLN A 50 -3.58 -7.82 -0.69
N ALA A 51 -3.32 -8.68 -1.68
CA ALA A 51 -4.20 -8.89 -2.83
C ALA A 51 -4.06 -10.34 -3.33
N PRO A 52 -5.05 -10.88 -4.05
CA PRO A 52 -4.95 -12.18 -4.68
C PRO A 52 -3.94 -12.19 -5.85
N ASN A 53 -3.88 -11.10 -6.62
CA ASN A 53 -3.01 -10.93 -7.77
C ASN A 53 -2.79 -9.44 -8.09
N ARG A 54 -1.94 -9.18 -9.10
CA ARG A 54 -1.55 -7.82 -9.53
C ARG A 54 -2.73 -7.07 -10.15
N GLU A 55 -3.59 -7.78 -10.88
CA GLU A 55 -4.73 -7.24 -11.60
C GLU A 55 -5.78 -6.67 -10.63
N ALA A 56 -6.13 -7.42 -9.58
CA ALA A 56 -7.04 -6.98 -8.53
C ALA A 56 -6.50 -5.73 -7.80
N LEU A 57 -5.20 -5.71 -7.50
CA LEU A 57 -4.56 -4.56 -6.86
C LEU A 57 -4.58 -3.31 -7.76
N ASN A 58 -4.28 -3.47 -9.06
CA ASN A 58 -4.34 -2.35 -10.01
C ASN A 58 -5.77 -1.82 -10.16
N ALA A 59 -6.78 -2.70 -10.23
CA ALA A 59 -8.19 -2.28 -10.27
C ALA A 59 -8.58 -1.53 -8.99
N PHE A 60 -8.13 -1.99 -7.83
CA PHE A 60 -8.33 -1.32 -6.55
C PHE A 60 -7.71 0.08 -6.52
N PHE A 61 -6.49 0.25 -7.04
CA PHE A 61 -5.86 1.57 -7.16
C PHE A 61 -6.64 2.49 -8.09
N GLN A 62 -7.10 2.01 -9.24
CA GLN A 62 -7.93 2.80 -10.16
C GLN A 62 -9.24 3.26 -9.51
N GLN A 63 -9.92 2.38 -8.76
CA GLN A 63 -11.14 2.71 -8.03
C GLN A 63 -10.94 3.82 -6.99
N HIS A 64 -9.75 3.89 -6.38
CA HIS A 64 -9.39 4.88 -5.38
C HIS A 64 -8.65 6.10 -5.96
N GLY A 65 -8.51 6.20 -7.29
CA GLY A 65 -7.78 7.29 -7.95
C GLY A 65 -6.29 7.33 -7.61
N MET A 66 -5.70 6.18 -7.29
CA MET A 66 -4.30 6.06 -6.90
C MET A 66 -3.45 5.61 -8.09
N VAL A 67 -2.26 6.20 -8.22
CA VAL A 67 -1.25 5.80 -9.20
C VAL A 67 0.05 5.57 -8.45
N ALA A 68 0.51 4.31 -8.44
CA ALA A 68 1.76 3.96 -7.80
C ALA A 68 2.93 4.42 -8.69
N GLU A 69 3.89 5.13 -8.11
CA GLU A 69 5.18 5.42 -8.76
C GLU A 69 6.00 4.15 -8.86
N ASN A 70 5.96 3.34 -7.80
CA ASN A 70 6.58 2.03 -7.74
C ASN A 70 5.62 1.02 -7.12
N LEU A 71 5.65 -0.21 -7.64
CA LEU A 71 4.82 -1.30 -7.12
C LEU A 71 5.56 -2.63 -7.27
N TRP A 72 5.85 -3.26 -6.15
CA TRP A 72 6.56 -4.55 -6.07
C TRP A 72 5.69 -5.62 -5.42
N ARG A 73 5.79 -6.84 -5.93
CA ARG A 73 5.33 -8.03 -5.22
C ARG A 73 6.43 -8.44 -4.23
N ILE A 74 6.04 -8.84 -3.03
CA ILE A 74 6.97 -9.27 -1.98
C ILE A 74 6.88 -10.78 -1.87
N ASP A 75 7.99 -11.45 -2.21
CA ASP A 75 8.11 -12.90 -2.11
C ASP A 75 8.85 -13.34 -0.83
N LEU A 76 9.68 -12.44 -0.27
CA LEU A 76 10.44 -12.65 0.96
C LEU A 76 10.34 -11.42 1.87
N GLU A 77 10.23 -11.62 3.19
CA GLU A 77 10.30 -10.56 4.20
C GLU A 77 11.23 -10.94 5.35
N SER A 78 11.64 -9.96 6.16
CA SER A 78 12.47 -10.24 7.34
C SER A 78 11.61 -10.48 8.58
N GLU A 79 11.88 -11.56 9.30
CA GLU A 79 11.31 -11.87 10.60
C GLU A 79 12.45 -12.31 11.54
N ASP A 80 12.61 -11.63 12.68
CA ASP A 80 13.67 -11.87 13.67
C ASP A 80 15.09 -12.03 13.07
N GLY A 81 15.42 -11.16 12.10
CA GLY A 81 16.73 -11.15 11.43
C GLY A 81 16.93 -12.25 10.39
N LYS A 82 15.90 -13.03 10.07
CA LYS A 82 15.92 -14.06 9.02
C LYS A 82 15.02 -13.66 7.86
N LEU A 83 15.39 -14.05 6.64
CA LEU A 83 14.49 -13.93 5.49
C LEU A 83 13.54 -15.13 5.45
N VAL A 84 12.25 -14.87 5.40
CA VAL A 84 11.17 -15.86 5.32
C VAL A 84 10.30 -15.59 4.10
N SER A 85 9.68 -16.64 3.56
CA SER A 85 8.68 -16.49 2.51
C SER A 85 7.38 -15.91 3.05
N VAL A 86 6.71 -15.13 2.20
CA VAL A 86 5.48 -14.40 2.52
C VAL A 86 4.23 -15.12 2.03
#